data_AF-A0A975K8I9-F1
#
_entry.id   AF-A0A975K8I9-F1
#
_cell.length_a   1.000
_cell.length_b   1.000
_cell.length_c   1.000
_cell.angle_alpha   90.00
_cell.angle_beta   90.00
_cell.angle_gamma   90.00
#
_symmetry.space_group_name_H-M   'P 1'
#
loop_
_entity.id
_entity.type
_entity.pdbx_description
1 polymer ?
#
loop_
_entity_poly.entity_id
_entity_poly.type
_entity_poly.pdbx_seq_one_letter_code
_entity_poly.pdbx_strand_id
1 'polypeptide(L)' 'MNLTDNKGDRAVRDRAYQLAESGNFANVHAVEQALIGEGWPNVGAALSSDYARKAIRDRLPDQAH' A
#
# COMPACT_ATOMS: atom_id res chain seq x y z
N MET A 1 19.66 2.30 14.92
CA MET A 1 19.58 1.52 13.67
C MET A 1 18.37 0.61 13.77
N ASN A 2 17.18 1.07 13.32
CA ASN A 2 15.94 0.28 13.37
C ASN A 2 15.88 -0.62 12.13
N LEU A 3 16.36 -1.84 12.28
CA LEU A 3 16.28 -2.93 11.29
C LEU A 3 14.94 -3.68 11.35
N THR A 4 13.87 -2.98 11.70
CA THR A 4 12.50 -3.51 11.57
C THR A 4 12.04 -3.32 10.12
N ASP A 5 12.70 -4.01 9.19
CA ASP A 5 11.97 -4.64 8.07
C ASP A 5 11.08 -5.70 8.72
N ASN A 6 10.01 -5.24 9.37
CA ASN A 6 9.09 -6.13 10.03
C ASN A 6 8.38 -6.89 8.92
N LYS A 7 8.36 -8.23 9.00
CA LYS A 7 7.60 -9.07 8.05
C LYS A 7 6.16 -8.56 7.83
N GLY A 8 5.59 -7.86 8.82
CA GLY A 8 4.33 -7.14 8.71
C GLY A 8 4.33 -6.06 7.62
N ASP A 9 5.31 -5.17 7.57
CA ASP A 9 5.41 -4.12 6.53
C ASP A 9 5.52 -4.72 5.13
N ARG A 10 6.27 -5.82 4.97
CA ARG A 10 6.38 -6.50 3.68
C ARG A 10 5.05 -7.14 3.26
N ALA A 11 4.34 -7.77 4.19
CA ALA A 11 3.03 -8.37 3.92
C ALA A 11 1.98 -7.31 3.55
N VAL A 12 1.98 -6.17 4.25
CA VAL A 12 1.10 -5.04 3.92
C VAL A 12 1.40 -4.50 2.53
N ARG A 13 2.67 -4.34 2.16
CA ARG A 13 3.07 -3.89 0.82
C ARG A 13 2.62 -4.85 -0.26
N ASP A 14 2.85 -6.14 -0.06
CA ASP A 14 2.43 -7.18 -1.00
C ASP A 14 0.92 -7.13 -1.23
N ARG A 15 0.14 -7.02 -0.14
CA ARG A 15 -1.30 -6.85 -0.20
C ARG A 15 -1.71 -5.55 -0.90
N ALA A 16 -1.04 -4.44 -0.60
CA ALA A 16 -1.28 -3.17 -1.25
C ALA A 16 -1.04 -3.23 -2.76
N TYR A 17 -0.03 -3.98 -3.21
CA TYR A 17 0.22 -4.22 -4.62
C TYR A 17 -0.89 -5.05 -5.28
N GLN A 18 -1.34 -6.13 -4.64
CA GLN A 18 -2.48 -6.91 -5.15
C GLN A 18 -3.75 -6.07 -5.29
N LEU A 19 -4.02 -5.19 -4.32
CA LEU A 19 -5.16 -4.28 -4.36
C LEU A 19 -5.01 -3.26 -5.50
N ALA A 20 -3.82 -2.68 -5.68
CA ALA A 20 -3.55 -1.77 -6.78
C ALA A 20 -3.71 -2.44 -8.16
N GLU A 21 -3.19 -3.66 -8.33
CA GLU A 21 -3.31 -4.44 -9.57
C GLU A 21 -4.75 -4.87 -9.86
N SER A 22 -5.58 -5.03 -8.83
CA SER A 22 -7.02 -5.30 -9.00
C SER A 22 -7.75 -4.17 -9.72
N GLY A 23 -7.18 -2.95 -9.75
CA GLY A 23 -7.78 -1.79 -10.40
C GLY A 23 -9.06 -1.28 -9.73
N ASN A 24 -9.43 -1.85 -8.58
CA ASN A 24 -10.63 -1.48 -7.83
C ASN A 24 -10.43 -0.22 -6.95
N PHE A 25 -9.19 0.26 -6.85
CA PHE A 25 -8.84 1.43 -6.05
C PHE A 25 -8.35 2.52 -6.97
N ALA A 26 -8.80 3.74 -6.68
CA ALA A 26 -8.50 4.89 -7.51
C ALA A 26 -7.22 5.60 -7.03
N ASN A 27 -6.89 5.50 -5.74
CA ASN A 27 -5.74 6.17 -5.15
C ASN A 27 -5.12 5.34 -4.01
N VAL A 28 -3.86 5.66 -3.67
CA VAL A 28 -3.13 4.97 -2.58
C VAL A 28 -3.89 5.08 -1.26
N HIS A 29 -4.57 6.21 -1.02
CA HIS A 29 -5.39 6.40 0.16
C HIS A 29 -6.57 5.42 0.26
N ALA A 30 -7.21 5.05 -0.85
CA ALA A 30 -8.27 4.03 -0.84
C ALA A 30 -7.71 2.63 -0.53
N VAL A 31 -6.51 2.32 -1.04
CA VAL A 31 -5.79 1.08 -0.69
C VAL A 31 -5.44 1.07 0.80
N GLU A 32 -4.94 2.18 1.34
CA GLU A 32 -4.66 2.35 2.78
C GLU A 32 -5.91 2.11 3.64
N GLN A 33 -7.05 2.71 3.27
CA GLN A 33 -8.31 2.54 3.99
C GLN A 33 -8.82 1.11 3.93
N ALA A 34 -8.70 0.43 2.79
CA ALA A 34 -9.07 -0.98 2.65
C ALA A 34 -8.22 -1.86 3.56
N LEU A 35 -6.91 -1.64 3.59
CA LEU A 35 -5.99 -2.37 4.45
C LEU A 35 -6.29 -2.13 5.94
N ILE A 36 -6.59 -0.89 6.33
CA ILE A 36 -7.00 -0.57 7.71
C ILE A 36 -8.32 -1.26 8.06
N GLY A 37 -9.30 -1.25 7.15
CA GLY A 37 -10.58 -1.93 7.32
C GLY A 37 -10.47 -3.46 7.38
N GLU A 38 -9.51 -4.05 6.66
CA GLU A 38 -9.14 -5.46 6.73
C GLU A 38 -8.41 -5.83 8.04
N GLY A 39 -7.99 -4.84 8.83
CA GLY A 39 -7.29 -5.05 10.11
C GLY A 39 -5.77 -5.23 9.96
N TRP A 40 -5.18 -4.77 8.86
CA TRP A 40 -3.74 -4.83 8.67
C TRP A 40 -3.02 -3.88 9.64
N PRO A 41 -2.01 -4.35 10.38
CA PRO A 41 -1.22 -3.50 11.26
C PRO A 41 -0.18 -2.71 10.46
N ASN A 42 0.22 -1.54 10.96
CA ASN A 42 1.32 -0.73 10.42
C ASN A 42 1.15 -0.28 8.95
N VAL A 43 -0.08 -0.12 8.46
CA VAL A 43 -0.35 0.34 7.08
C VAL A 43 0.37 1.64 6.75
N GLY A 44 0.27 2.63 7.65
CA GLY A 44 0.95 3.90 7.48
C GLY A 44 2.47 3.79 7.43
N ALA A 45 3.08 2.90 8.22
CA ALA A 45 4.54 2.70 8.23
C ALA A 45 5.02 1.94 6.97
N ALA A 46 4.29 0.89 6.59
CA ALA A 46 4.57 0.07 5.41
C ALA A 46 4.55 0.89 4.11
N LEU A 47 3.64 1.86 4.07
CA LEU A 47 3.44 2.75 2.93
C LEU A 47 4.16 4.09 3.09
N SER A 48 4.84 4.32 4.22
CA SER A 48 5.58 5.56 4.48
C SER A 48 6.79 5.73 3.58
N SER A 49 7.34 4.67 2.97
CA SER A 49 8.41 4.84 1.99
C SER A 49 7.86 5.38 0.67
N ASP A 50 8.44 6.48 0.20
CA ASP A 50 8.21 7.04 -1.13
C ASP A 50 8.27 5.99 -2.24
N TYR A 51 9.22 5.05 -2.17
CA TYR A 51 9.33 3.98 -3.16
C TYR A 51 8.07 3.11 -3.23
N ALA A 52 7.54 2.67 -2.09
CA ALA A 52 6.33 1.84 -2.04
C ALA A 52 5.11 2.64 -2.51
N ARG A 53 4.99 3.89 -2.07
CA ARG A 53 3.91 4.79 -2.47
C ARG A 53 3.91 5.03 -3.98
N LYS A 54 5.10 5.23 -4.57
CA LYS A 54 5.27 5.41 -6.01
C LYS A 54 4.98 4.13 -6.79
N ALA A 55 5.42 2.98 -6.29
CA ALA A 55 5.16 1.69 -6.91
C ALA A 55 3.68 1.26 -6.84
N ILE A 56 2.94 1.64 -5.80
CA ILE A 56 1.48 1.46 -5.76
C ILE A 56 0.82 2.42 -6.73
N ARG A 57 1.23 3.70 -6.74
CA ARG A 57 0.69 4.72 -7.64
C ARG A 57 0.88 4.38 -9.13
N ASP A 58 2.00 3.79 -9.49
CA ASP A 58 2.30 3.34 -10.86
C ASP A 58 1.40 2.19 -11.31
N ARG A 59 0.98 1.32 -10.37
CA ARG A 59 0.09 0.18 -10.64
C ARG A 59 -1.39 0.53 -10.56
N LEU A 60 -1.74 1.56 -9.80
CA LEU A 60 -3.11 2.05 -9.75
C LEU A 60 -3.50 2.54 -11.16
N PRO A 61 -4.74 2.27 -11.61
CA PRO A 61 -5.20 2.78 -12.88
C PRO A 61 -5.10 4.30 -12.83
N ASP A 62 -4.29 4.87 -13.73
CA ASP A 62 -4.02 6.29 -13.87
C ASP A 62 -5.32 7.07 -13.65
N GLN A 63 -5.39 7.81 -12.53
CA GLN A 63 -6.46 8.78 -12.32
C GLN A 63 -6.20 9.95 -13.27
N ALA A 64 -6.53 9.75 -14.54
CA ALA A 64 -6.90 10.82 -15.43
C ALA A 64 -8.26 11.36 -14.94
N HIS A 65 -8.23 12.21 -13.91
CA HIS A 65 -9.31 13.16 -13.63
C HIS A 65 -8.74 14.50 -13.18
#